data_AF-A0A087TNX2-F1
#
_entry.id   AF-A0A087TNX2-F1
#
_cell.length_a   1.000
_cell.length_b   1.000
_cell.length_c   1.000
_cell.angle_alpha   90.00
_cell.angle_beta   90.00
_cell.angle_gamma   90.00
#
_symmetry.space_group_name_H-M   'P 1'
#
loop_
_entity.id
_entity.type
_entity.pdbx_description
1 polymer ?
#
loop_
_entity_poly.entity_id
_entity_poly.type
_entity_poly.pdbx_seq_one_letter_code
_entity_poly.pdbx_strand_id
1 'polypeptide(L)'
;MKLFDENKSVSGFHLRHLLYKQNGHDYVRNVVEKVFKLWLDGQIKPIIDSTYAFEDIPEAMQKLHERNNIGKVTIDPAMEPKPKPVVESKKGKERKDSVKTEKKTDEEKSQKTDDKDTPADAS
;
A
#
# COMPACT_ATOMS: atom_id res chain seq x y z
N MET A 1 -31.77 -13.49 -5.35
CA MET A 1 -30.75 -12.41 -5.44
C MET A 1 -30.25 -12.24 -4.01
N LYS A 2 -29.21 -13.00 -3.60
CA LYS A 2 -29.02 -13.38 -2.18
C LYS A 2 -28.94 -12.21 -1.17
N LEU A 3 -28.40 -11.07 -1.55
CA LEU A 3 -28.35 -9.88 -0.67
C LEU A 3 -29.71 -9.25 -0.43
N PHE A 4 -30.58 -9.23 -1.45
CA PHE A 4 -31.93 -8.68 -1.33
C PHE A 4 -32.79 -9.56 -0.43
N ASP A 5 -32.69 -10.88 -0.61
CA ASP A 5 -33.41 -11.87 0.19
C ASP A 5 -32.96 -11.84 1.67
N GLU A 6 -31.71 -11.42 1.93
CA GLU A 6 -31.12 -11.30 3.27
C GLU A 6 -31.18 -9.86 3.85
N ASN A 7 -31.73 -8.88 3.13
CA ASN A 7 -31.72 -7.45 3.51
C ASN A 7 -30.32 -6.90 3.87
N LYS A 8 -29.30 -7.25 3.07
CA LYS A 8 -27.91 -6.82 3.30
C LYS A 8 -27.42 -5.87 2.22
N SER A 9 -26.62 -4.88 2.61
CA SER A 9 -25.92 -3.97 1.70
C SER A 9 -24.40 -4.18 1.75
N VAL A 10 -23.75 -4.08 0.59
CA VAL A 10 -22.28 -4.03 0.47
C VAL A 10 -21.89 -2.68 -0.11
N SER A 11 -20.91 -2.01 0.50
CA SER A 11 -20.47 -0.66 0.08
C SER A 11 -18.95 -0.54 0.14
N GLY A 12 -18.38 0.21 -0.80
CA GLY A 12 -16.96 0.57 -0.83
C GLY A 12 -16.78 2.08 -0.76
N PHE A 13 -15.70 2.54 -0.13
CA PHE A 13 -15.45 3.97 0.05
C PHE A 13 -13.99 4.33 -0.23
N HIS A 14 -13.78 5.39 -1.02
CA HIS A 14 -12.45 5.91 -1.35
C HIS A 14 -12.44 7.44 -1.42
N LEU A 15 -12.08 8.09 -0.31
CA LEU A 15 -12.16 9.55 -0.13
C LEU A 15 -11.44 10.34 -1.24
N ARG A 16 -10.25 9.91 -1.68
CA ARG A 16 -9.52 10.58 -2.76
C ARG A 16 -10.29 10.56 -4.09
N HIS A 17 -11.05 9.48 -4.36
CA HIS A 17 -11.87 9.40 -5.57
C HIS A 17 -13.06 10.36 -5.43
N LEU A 18 -13.72 10.36 -4.27
CA LEU A 18 -14.83 11.27 -3.98
C LEU A 18 -14.41 12.74 -4.19
N LEU A 19 -13.25 13.13 -3.66
CA LEU A 19 -12.71 14.50 -3.78
C LEU A 19 -12.42 14.91 -5.22
N TYR A 20 -11.65 14.11 -5.95
CA TYR A 20 -11.03 14.57 -7.20
C TYR A 20 -11.65 14.01 -8.48
N LYS A 21 -12.45 12.94 -8.40
CA LYS A 21 -13.04 12.28 -9.57
C LYS A 21 -14.57 12.33 -9.61
N GLN A 22 -15.21 12.60 -8.47
CA GLN A 22 -16.68 12.67 -8.36
C GLN A 22 -17.18 14.07 -7.99
N ASN A 23 -16.32 15.09 -8.06
CA ASN A 23 -16.66 16.47 -7.72
C ASN A 23 -17.19 16.66 -6.29
N GLY A 24 -16.93 15.73 -5.36
CA GLY A 24 -17.49 15.71 -4.00
C GLY A 24 -16.84 16.68 -3.01
N HIS A 25 -16.10 17.67 -3.47
CA HIS A 25 -15.36 18.62 -2.64
C HIS A 25 -16.25 19.39 -1.63
N ASP A 26 -17.40 19.93 -2.06
CA ASP A 26 -18.33 20.64 -1.17
C ASP A 26 -18.91 19.71 -0.08
N TYR A 27 -19.24 18.48 -0.45
CA TYR A 27 -19.71 17.48 0.50
C TYR A 27 -18.63 17.17 1.55
N VAL A 28 -17.39 16.95 1.12
CA VAL A 28 -16.28 16.67 2.03
C VAL A 28 -15.99 17.87 2.94
N ARG A 29 -16.05 19.10 2.41
CA ARG A 29 -15.92 20.33 3.21
C ARG A 29 -16.92 20.37 4.37
N ASN A 30 -18.21 20.17 4.07
CA ASN A 30 -19.26 20.17 5.08
C ASN A 30 -19.06 19.07 6.14
N VAL A 31 -18.51 17.92 5.74
CA VAL A 31 -18.18 16.84 6.69
C VAL A 31 -16.98 17.23 7.57
N VAL A 32 -15.92 17.81 7.00
CA VAL A 32 -14.74 18.25 7.74
C VAL A 32 -15.10 19.34 8.76
N GLU A 33 -15.98 20.28 8.41
CA GLU A 33 -16.47 21.30 9.35
C GLU A 33 -17.17 20.67 10.57
N LYS A 34 -17.96 19.62 10.37
CA LYS A 34 -18.56 18.86 11.48
C LYS A 34 -17.50 18.17 12.34
N VAL A 35 -16.49 17.57 11.72
CA VAL A 35 -15.37 16.93 12.44
C VAL A 35 -14.62 17.97 13.31
N PHE A 36 -14.36 19.16 12.77
CA PHE A 36 -13.72 20.23 13.55
C PHE A 36 -14.59 20.71 14.71
N LYS A 37 -15.91 20.82 14.51
CA LYS A 37 -16.82 21.12 15.62
C LYS A 37 -16.72 20.08 16.73
N LEU A 38 -16.76 18.79 16.40
CA LEU A 38 -16.61 17.71 17.39
C LEU A 38 -15.27 17.78 18.12
N TRP A 39 -14.20 18.18 17.42
CA TRP A 39 -12.88 18.35 18.03
C TRP A 39 -12.83 19.55 18.99
N LEU A 40 -13.38 20.69 18.59
CA LEU A 40 -13.49 21.89 19.43
C LEU A 40 -14.37 21.64 20.66
N ASP A 41 -15.44 20.87 20.51
CA ASP A 41 -16.32 20.44 21.61
C ASP A 41 -15.67 19.36 22.50
N GLY A 42 -14.44 18.94 22.19
CA GLY A 42 -13.67 17.96 22.97
C GLY A 42 -14.16 16.51 22.83
N GLN A 43 -15.10 16.22 21.93
CA GLN A 43 -15.70 14.90 21.75
C GLN A 43 -14.78 13.91 21.03
N ILE A 44 -13.86 14.43 20.21
CA ILE A 44 -12.85 13.63 19.52
C ILE A 44 -11.46 14.20 19.75
N LYS A 45 -10.45 13.33 19.83
CA LYS A 45 -9.05 13.72 19.94
C LYS A 45 -8.21 12.91 18.94
N PRO A 46 -7.38 13.56 18.10
CA PRO A 46 -6.46 12.83 17.25
C PRO A 46 -5.40 12.13 18.11
N ILE A 47 -5.09 10.88 17.77
CA ILE A 47 -4.03 10.09 18.41
C ILE A 47 -2.84 10.07 17.45
N ILE A 48 -1.75 10.71 17.86
CA ILE A 48 -0.47 10.68 17.14
C ILE A 48 0.38 9.60 17.79
N ASP A 49 0.82 8.65 16.98
CA ASP A 49 1.64 7.51 17.41
C ASP A 49 3.12 7.87 17.45
N SER A 50 3.63 8.42 16.36
CA SER A 50 5.02 8.84 16.24
C SER A 50 5.20 9.96 15.21
N THR A 51 6.28 10.71 15.40
CA THR A 51 6.73 11.78 14.52
C THR A 51 8.16 11.48 14.09
N TYR A 52 8.43 11.67 12.80
CA TYR A 52 9.74 11.41 12.18
C TYR A 52 10.20 12.62 11.37
N ALA A 53 11.51 12.80 11.27
CA ALA A 53 12.14 13.71 10.33
C ALA A 53 12.04 13.18 8.89
N PHE A 54 12.39 14.00 7.89
CA PHE A 54 12.40 13.59 6.49
C PHE A 54 13.38 12.44 6.21
N GLU A 55 14.54 12.47 6.86
CA GLU A 55 15.60 11.48 6.70
C GLU A 55 15.22 10.09 7.24
N ASP A 56 14.20 10.04 8.11
CA ASP A 56 13.72 8.84 8.81
C ASP A 56 12.42 8.28 8.20
N ILE A 57 12.01 8.76 7.02
CA ILE A 57 10.86 8.20 6.26
C ILE A 57 10.95 6.68 6.08
N PRO A 58 12.12 6.07 5.77
CA PRO A 58 12.20 4.61 5.63
C PRO A 58 11.77 3.88 6.91
N GLU A 59 12.14 4.39 8.08
CA GLU A 59 11.75 3.83 9.37
C GLU A 59 10.26 4.04 9.65
N ALA A 60 9.72 5.22 9.32
CA ALA A 60 8.30 5.52 9.42
C ALA A 60 7.45 4.58 8.56
N MET A 61 7.89 4.30 7.32
CA MET A 61 7.23 3.37 6.41
C MET A 61 7.35 1.92 6.88
N GLN A 62 8.49 1.53 7.44
CA GLN A 62 8.69 0.20 8.02
C GLN A 62 7.70 -0.03 9.18
N LYS A 63 7.57 0.94 10.10
CA LYS A 63 6.61 0.84 11.22
C LYS A 63 5.16 0.70 10.73
N LEU A 64 4.78 1.43 9.67
CA LEU A 64 3.46 1.30 9.04
C LEU A 64 3.27 -0.07 8.37
N HIS A 65 4.31 -0.62 7.75
CA HIS A 65 4.26 -1.94 7.14
C HIS A 65 4.09 -3.06 8.17
N GLU A 66 4.79 -2.96 9.31
CA GLU A 66 4.69 -3.89 10.43
C GLU A 66 3.37 -3.77 11.22
N ARG A 67 2.57 -2.72 10.95
CA ARG A 67 1.28 -2.44 11.63
C ARG A 67 1.40 -2.26 13.15
N ASN A 68 2.56 -1.80 13.61
CA ASN A 68 2.84 -1.58 15.03
C ASN A 68 2.41 -0.18 15.54
N ASN A 69 1.83 0.66 14.68
CA ASN A 69 1.42 2.02 15.02
C ASN A 69 0.02 2.06 15.69
N ILE A 70 -0.09 2.77 16.82
CA ILE A 70 -1.38 3.06 17.46
C ILE A 70 -1.74 4.53 17.21
N GLY A 71 -2.40 4.77 16.08
CA GLY A 71 -2.76 6.11 15.64
C GLY A 71 -1.96 6.57 14.42
N LYS A 72 -1.85 7.89 14.27
CA LYS A 72 -1.27 8.52 13.08
C LYS A 72 0.25 8.65 13.19
N VAL A 73 0.96 8.16 12.18
CA VAL A 73 2.37 8.48 11.94
C VAL A 73 2.46 9.81 11.18
N THR A 74 3.28 10.72 11.68
CA THR A 74 3.45 12.08 11.16
C THR A 74 4.90 12.32 10.73
N ILE A 75 5.09 13.16 9.72
CA ILE A 75 6.41 13.63 9.28
C ILE A 75 6.48 15.10 9.63
N ASP A 76 7.52 15.49 10.35
CA ASP A 76 7.78 16.88 10.73
C ASP A 76 9.00 17.41 9.95
N PRO A 77 8.80 18.36 9.02
CA PRO A 77 9.87 19.01 8.26
C PRO A 77 10.95 19.69 9.09
N ALA A 78 10.63 20.12 10.32
CA ALA A 78 11.54 20.87 11.17
C ALA A 78 12.30 19.98 12.18
N MET A 79 11.99 18.68 12.21
CA MET A 79 12.59 17.74 13.15
C MET A 79 13.98 17.34 12.68
N GLU A 80 14.97 17.42 13.57
CA GLU A 80 16.31 16.89 13.29
C GLU A 80 16.29 15.34 13.28
N PRO A 81 17.11 14.71 12.42
CA PRO A 81 17.13 13.27 12.27
C PRO A 81 17.53 12.58 13.57
N LYS A 82 16.92 11.43 13.87
CA LYS A 82 17.36 10.62 15.01
C LYS A 82 18.80 10.14 14.76
N PRO A 83 19.69 10.19 15.76
CA PRO A 83 21.06 9.75 15.59
C PRO A 83 21.04 8.26 15.23
N LYS A 84 21.42 7.95 13.99
CA LYS A 84 21.55 6.58 13.52
C LYS A 84 22.68 5.90 14.30
N PRO A 85 22.47 4.71 14.89
CA PRO A 85 23.58 3.95 15.45
C PRO A 85 24.57 3.68 14.31
N VAL A 86 25.80 4.17 14.49
CA VAL A 86 26.92 3.91 13.58
C VAL A 86 27.14 2.41 13.58
N VAL A 87 26.66 1.73 12.54
CA VAL A 87 27.13 0.37 12.26
C VAL A 87 28.59 0.54 11.86
N GLU A 88 29.48 0.25 12.80
CA GLU A 88 30.91 0.10 12.54
C GLU A 88 31.09 -0.93 11.41
N SER A 89 31.29 -0.44 10.20
CA SER A 89 31.75 -1.24 9.07
C SER A 89 33.16 -1.73 9.37
N LYS A 90 33.27 -2.93 9.96
CA LYS A 90 34.53 -3.68 10.00
C LYS A 90 34.99 -3.97 8.57
N LYS A 91 36.18 -3.45 8.26
CA LYS A 91 36.96 -3.67 7.04
C LYS A 91 37.12 -5.16 6.69
N GLY A 92 36.86 -5.48 5.41
CA GLY A 92 37.81 -6.15 4.52
C GLY A 92 37.84 -7.68 4.48
N LYS A 93 37.40 -8.26 3.35
CA LYS A 93 38.26 -9.16 2.55
C LYS A 93 37.75 -9.30 1.12
N GLU A 94 38.58 -8.89 0.18
CA GLU A 94 38.46 -9.16 -1.25
C GLU A 94 38.34 -10.66 -1.54
N ARG A 95 37.56 -11.01 -2.58
CA ARG A 95 37.89 -12.10 -3.52
C ARG A 95 37.09 -11.89 -4.82
N LYS A 96 37.84 -11.54 -5.87
CA LYS A 96 37.46 -11.65 -7.29
C LYS A 96 37.46 -13.12 -7.73
N ASP A 97 36.82 -13.33 -8.89
CA ASP A 97 36.79 -14.51 -9.76
C ASP A 97 35.76 -15.58 -9.35
N SER A 98 34.90 -16.13 -10.21
CA SER A 98 34.95 -16.28 -11.67
C SER A 98 33.58 -16.65 -12.23
N VAL A 99 33.32 -16.22 -13.47
CA VAL A 99 32.26 -16.73 -14.36
C VAL A 99 32.53 -18.20 -14.68
N LYS A 100 31.51 -19.06 -14.59
CA LYS A 100 31.40 -20.27 -15.42
C LYS A 100 29.95 -20.61 -15.74
N THR A 101 29.69 -20.53 -17.04
CA THR A 101 28.52 -20.91 -17.83
C THR A 101 28.37 -22.45 -17.91
N GLU A 102 27.20 -22.86 -18.40
CA GLU A 102 26.81 -24.17 -18.99
C GLU A 102 26.06 -25.10 -18.03
N LYS A 103 24.72 -25.24 -18.09
CA LYS A 103 23.78 -25.62 -19.19
C LYS A 103 23.87 -27.11 -19.54
N LYS A 104 22.79 -27.86 -19.28
CA LYS A 104 22.20 -29.00 -20.04
C LYS A 104 21.06 -29.62 -19.20
N THR A 105 19.79 -29.41 -19.56
CA THR A 105 18.92 -30.12 -20.56
C THR A 105 18.30 -31.40 -20.03
N ASP A 106 16.96 -31.48 -20.09
CA ASP A 106 16.17 -32.41 -20.92
C ASP A 106 14.69 -32.06 -20.68
N GLU A 107 14.02 -31.29 -21.55
CA GLU A 107 13.17 -31.78 -22.65
C GLU A 107 12.77 -33.26 -22.58
N GLU A 108 11.48 -33.54 -22.35
CA GLU A 108 10.73 -34.31 -23.35
C GLU A 108 9.23 -34.02 -23.31
N LYS A 109 8.69 -33.99 -24.52
CA LYS A 109 7.37 -33.58 -24.98
C LYS A 109 6.79 -34.77 -25.72
N SER A 110 5.55 -35.16 -25.43
CA SER A 110 4.72 -35.94 -26.35
C SER A 110 3.24 -35.75 -25.96
N GLN A 111 2.47 -34.95 -26.71
CA GLN A 111 1.80 -35.22 -28.01
C GLN A 111 0.43 -35.90 -27.80
N LYS A 112 -0.69 -35.21 -28.10
CA LYS A 112 -1.49 -35.21 -29.36
C LYS A 112 -2.81 -36.00 -29.11
N THR A 113 -3.99 -35.71 -29.65
CA THR A 113 -4.46 -35.19 -30.96
C THR A 113 -5.95 -34.80 -30.89
N ASP A 114 -6.34 -33.85 -31.75
CA ASP A 114 -7.57 -33.73 -32.59
C ASP A 114 -8.97 -33.76 -31.92
N ASP A 115 -9.91 -32.84 -32.22
CA ASP A 115 -10.50 -32.69 -33.56
C ASP A 115 -11.04 -31.28 -33.86
N LYS A 116 -11.08 -30.97 -35.15
CA LYS A 116 -11.71 -29.79 -35.77
C LYS A 116 -13.22 -30.01 -35.93
N ASP A 117 -14.00 -28.94 -35.77
CA ASP A 117 -14.96 -28.55 -36.82
C ASP A 117 -15.50 -27.12 -36.58
N THR A 118 -15.42 -26.31 -37.63
CA THR A 118 -16.09 -25.01 -37.87
C THR A 118 -16.98 -25.27 -39.11
N PRO A 119 -18.10 -24.58 -39.44
CA PRO A 119 -18.26 -23.12 -39.34
C PRO A 119 -19.73 -22.59 -39.24
N ALA A 120 -19.90 -21.30 -39.58
CA ALA A 120 -21.13 -20.60 -40.01
C ALA A 120 -22.01 -20.03 -38.88
N ASP A 121 -22.69 -18.89 -38.99
CA ASP A 121 -22.83 -17.83 -40.00
C ASP A 121 -23.46 -16.60 -39.30
N ALA A 122 -23.56 -15.52 -40.04
CA ALA A 122 -24.19 -14.23 -39.82
C ALA A 122 -25.57 -14.21 -39.11
N SER A 123 -25.79 -13.16 -38.31
CA SER A 123 -26.72 -12.05 -38.61
C SER A 123 -26.73 -11.03 -37.48
#